data_AF-A0AAW0GZK3-F1
#
_entry.id   AF-A0AAW0GZK3-F1
#
_cell.length_a   1.000
_cell.length_b   1.000
_cell.length_c   1.000
_cell.angle_alpha   90.00
_cell.angle_beta   90.00
_cell.angle_gamma   90.00
#
_symmetry.space_group_name_H-M   'P 1'
#
loop_
_entity.id
_entity.type
_entity.pdbx_description
1 polymer ?
#
loop_
_entity_poly.entity_id
_entity_poly.type
_entity_poly.pdbx_seq_one_letter_code
_entity_poly.pdbx_strand_id
1 'polypeptide(L)'
;MTPSLIFKFNCPMFERTAYYLVAAILTVLDGLFGVYFSLGVSPNTQLPDSDAWSDEEIIHASKTAPYLENSDNKLVQISKDTVVKFCHRWDATASEGFAMELVRKQTRIPVAHMRRTIRHSHRSGEGSIVMDLIPNSRRLLDAWPSLSFWRRLKVILTMRLYLKQIRRIQHPSHNIPGPITSTPRRCHGLQFGFDPKGPFPTISALETHFRNVHSAATFQASLCHIASPKYGPLDSSAFSSLVFTHNDLNMRNILLDENHVLWVVDWGFAGFYPPWFEYLAMLYASQKDQNPESWQRSIKYMAEPAFGVEEWMKELGYGFYDWPRRARADPKH
;
A
#
# COMPACT_ATOMS: atom_id res chain seq x y z
N MET A 1 -43.89 16.75 -26.17
CA MET A 1 -42.70 15.87 -26.13
C MET A 1 -41.47 16.75 -25.99
N THR A 2 -40.96 16.87 -24.78
CA THR A 2 -39.76 17.64 -24.42
C THR A 2 -38.54 16.72 -24.50
N PRO A 3 -37.48 17.05 -25.28
CA PRO A 3 -36.20 16.39 -25.12
C PRO A 3 -35.47 17.06 -23.96
N SER A 4 -35.31 16.33 -22.86
CA SER A 4 -34.43 16.71 -21.76
C SER A 4 -32.97 16.58 -22.22
N LEU A 5 -32.35 17.70 -22.58
CA LEU A 5 -30.89 17.80 -22.62
C LEU A 5 -30.37 17.72 -21.18
N ILE A 6 -30.12 16.51 -20.69
CA ILE A 6 -29.21 16.30 -19.57
C ILE A 6 -27.81 16.53 -20.14
N PHE A 7 -27.34 17.78 -20.03
CA PHE A 7 -25.92 18.08 -20.16
C PHE A 7 -25.17 17.30 -19.07
N LYS A 8 -24.59 16.16 -19.44
CA LYS A 8 -23.50 15.54 -18.68
C LYS A 8 -22.29 16.47 -18.77
N PHE A 9 -22.20 17.43 -17.86
CA PHE A 9 -20.97 18.15 -17.59
C PHE A 9 -19.98 17.19 -16.91
N ASN A 10 -19.35 16.30 -17.68
CA ASN A 10 -18.09 15.70 -17.28
C ASN A 10 -17.00 16.74 -17.53
N CYS A 11 -16.93 17.75 -16.66
CA CYS A 11 -15.85 18.72 -16.67
C CYS A 11 -14.83 18.30 -15.59
N PRO A 12 -13.63 17.82 -15.97
CA PRO A 12 -12.57 17.47 -15.02
C PRO A 12 -12.23 18.61 -14.06
N MET A 13 -12.44 19.86 -14.49
CA MET A 13 -12.29 21.05 -13.66
C MET A 13 -13.28 21.08 -12.48
N PHE A 14 -14.55 20.75 -12.70
CA PHE A 14 -15.56 20.77 -11.63
C PHE A 14 -15.31 19.68 -10.58
N GLU A 15 -14.92 18.48 -11.02
CA GLU A 15 -14.55 17.39 -10.12
C GLU A 15 -13.30 17.72 -9.29
N ARG A 16 -12.31 18.40 -9.89
CA ARG A 16 -11.12 18.89 -9.18
C ARG A 16 -11.48 20.00 -8.18
N THR A 17 -12.33 20.95 -8.56
CA THR A 17 -12.79 22.01 -7.64
C THR A 17 -13.58 21.44 -6.46
N ALA A 18 -14.52 20.53 -6.72
CA ALA A 18 -15.26 19.85 -5.66
C ALA A 18 -14.34 19.04 -4.74
N TYR A 19 -13.33 18.39 -5.30
CA TYR A 19 -12.29 17.72 -4.52
C TYR A 19 -11.60 18.68 -3.55
N TYR A 20 -11.14 19.85 -4.01
CA TYR A 20 -10.42 20.80 -3.16
C TYR A 20 -11.28 21.36 -2.03
N LEU A 21 -12.58 21.58 -2.25
CA LEU A 21 -13.52 21.99 -1.20
C LEU A 21 -13.65 20.91 -0.11
N VAL A 22 -13.83 19.65 -0.50
CA VAL A 22 -13.91 18.53 0.44
C VAL A 22 -12.58 18.34 1.17
N ALA A 23 -11.45 18.43 0.46
CA ALA A 23 -10.12 18.31 1.04
C ALA A 23 -9.83 19.41 2.08
N ALA A 24 -10.30 20.64 1.85
CA ALA A 24 -10.20 21.73 2.82
C ALA A 24 -10.98 21.41 4.10
N ILE A 25 -12.24 20.94 3.98
CA ILE A 25 -13.06 20.53 5.14
C ILE A 25 -12.37 19.40 5.91
N LEU A 26 -11.88 18.37 5.21
CA LEU A 26 -11.17 17.25 5.83
C LEU A 26 -9.90 17.70 6.55
N THR A 27 -9.19 18.70 6.03
CA THR A 27 -7.98 19.22 6.66
C THR A 27 -8.29 19.90 8.00
N VAL A 28 -9.43 20.60 8.12
CA VAL A 28 -9.91 21.13 9.41
C VAL A 28 -10.26 19.99 10.37
N LEU A 29 -10.96 18.96 9.87
CA LEU A 29 -11.33 17.78 10.66
C LEU A 29 -10.10 16.99 11.14
N ASP A 30 -9.03 16.92 10.35
CA ASP A 30 -7.78 16.26 10.75
C ASP A 30 -7.21 16.86 12.05
N GLY A 31 -7.29 18.19 12.21
CA GLY A 31 -6.81 18.89 13.42
C GLY A 31 -7.58 18.48 14.67
N LEU A 32 -8.92 18.48 14.58
CA LEU A 32 -9.80 18.07 15.68
C LEU A 32 -9.64 16.56 16.00
N PHE A 33 -9.57 15.74 14.96
CA PHE A 33 -9.44 14.28 15.09
C PHE A 33 -8.07 13.86 15.63
N GLY A 34 -6.99 14.57 15.26
CA GLY A 34 -5.64 14.30 15.75
C GLY A 34 -5.47 14.52 17.26
N VAL A 35 -6.15 15.52 17.84
CA VAL A 35 -6.18 15.74 19.29
C VAL A 35 -6.86 14.57 20.00
N TYR A 36 -8.00 14.12 19.50
CA TYR A 36 -8.71 12.95 20.02
C TYR A 36 -7.89 11.65 19.90
N PHE A 37 -7.24 11.45 18.75
CA PHE A 37 -6.40 10.28 18.50
C PHE A 37 -5.17 10.20 19.42
N SER A 38 -4.67 11.34 19.89
CA SER A 38 -3.48 11.40 20.74
C SER A 38 -3.69 10.92 22.18
N LEU A 39 -4.95 10.70 22.59
CA LEU A 39 -5.35 10.34 23.95
C LEU A 39 -5.54 8.82 24.17
N GLY A 40 -5.18 7.97 23.20
CA GLY A 40 -5.50 6.54 23.23
C GLY A 40 -4.32 5.57 23.06
N VAL A 41 -4.35 4.54 23.91
CA VAL A 41 -3.68 3.22 23.90
C VAL A 41 -2.34 3.10 24.63
N SER A 42 -2.40 2.42 25.76
CA SER A 42 -1.29 1.83 26.51
C SER A 42 -1.00 0.43 25.93
N PRO A 43 0.25 0.07 25.61
CA PRO A 43 0.57 -1.25 25.10
C PRO A 43 0.38 -2.31 26.20
N ASN A 44 -0.30 -3.40 25.85
CA ASN A 44 -0.39 -4.59 26.70
C ASN A 44 1.03 -5.15 26.92
N THR A 45 1.38 -5.41 28.18
CA THR A 45 2.78 -5.57 28.63
C THR A 45 3.21 -7.04 28.78
N GLN A 46 2.33 -7.99 28.44
CA GLN A 46 2.64 -9.41 28.54
C GLN A 46 3.43 -9.88 27.33
N LEU A 47 4.60 -10.48 27.58
CA LEU A 47 5.41 -11.16 26.57
C LEU A 47 4.80 -12.56 26.32
N PRO A 48 4.47 -12.90 25.07
CA PRO A 48 4.14 -14.25 24.61
C PRO A 48 5.15 -15.30 25.00
N ASP A 49 4.65 -16.49 25.31
CA ASP A 49 5.47 -17.67 25.62
C ASP A 49 6.39 -18.07 24.45
N SER A 50 5.99 -17.73 23.21
CA SER A 50 6.75 -18.00 21.99
C SER A 50 8.08 -17.24 21.91
N ASP A 51 8.29 -16.21 22.74
CA ASP A 51 9.58 -15.51 22.82
C ASP A 51 10.67 -16.37 23.45
N ALA A 52 10.30 -17.33 24.31
CA ALA A 52 11.24 -18.27 24.91
C ALA A 52 11.69 -19.37 23.93
N TRP A 53 10.98 -19.54 22.81
CA TRP A 53 11.27 -20.61 21.84
C TRP A 53 12.49 -20.27 20.99
N SER A 54 13.29 -21.28 20.67
CA SER A 54 14.35 -21.24 19.66
C SER A 54 13.78 -21.08 18.24
N ASP A 55 14.63 -20.69 17.30
CA ASP A 55 14.23 -20.56 15.91
C ASP A 55 13.83 -21.94 15.32
N GLU A 56 14.49 -23.02 15.73
CA GLU A 56 14.15 -24.40 15.36
C GLU A 56 12.77 -24.81 15.86
N GLU A 57 12.42 -24.46 17.11
CA GLU A 57 11.10 -24.74 17.70
C GLU A 57 9.99 -23.99 16.94
N ILE A 58 10.21 -22.73 16.59
CA ILE A 58 9.26 -21.94 15.78
C ILE A 58 9.11 -22.53 14.38
N ILE A 59 10.22 -22.89 13.73
CA ILE A 59 10.18 -23.52 12.41
C ILE A 59 9.42 -24.85 12.49
N HIS A 60 9.62 -25.64 13.55
CA HIS A 60 8.89 -26.89 13.74
C HIS A 60 7.39 -26.65 13.96
N ALA A 61 7.03 -25.76 14.89
CA ALA A 61 5.64 -25.43 15.18
C ALA A 61 4.90 -24.88 13.96
N SER A 62 5.56 -24.04 13.15
CA SER A 62 4.96 -23.45 11.95
C SER A 62 4.58 -24.47 10.86
N LYS A 63 5.20 -25.66 10.85
CA LYS A 63 4.91 -26.73 9.88
C LYS A 63 3.60 -27.47 10.18
N THR A 64 3.23 -27.55 11.46
CA THR A 64 2.05 -28.28 11.93
C THR A 64 0.91 -27.34 12.33
N ALA A 65 1.21 -26.06 12.51
CA ALA A 65 0.24 -25.05 12.89
C ALA A 65 -0.84 -24.85 11.81
N PRO A 66 -2.08 -24.56 12.22
CA PRO A 66 -3.14 -24.22 11.29
C PRO A 66 -2.84 -22.89 10.59
N TYR A 67 -3.19 -22.82 9.31
CA TYR A 67 -3.23 -21.54 8.61
C TYR A 67 -4.30 -20.65 9.21
N LEU A 68 -3.97 -19.38 9.37
CA LEU A 68 -4.96 -18.39 9.79
C LEU A 68 -5.99 -18.26 8.67
N GLU A 69 -7.28 -18.34 9.02
CA GLU A 69 -8.35 -18.16 8.06
C GLU A 69 -8.19 -16.82 7.33
N ASN A 70 -8.50 -16.80 6.03
CA ASN A 70 -8.46 -15.58 5.21
C ASN A 70 -7.07 -14.93 5.04
N SER A 71 -5.98 -15.68 5.25
CA SER A 71 -4.59 -15.21 5.12
C SER A 71 -3.86 -15.60 3.82
N ASP A 72 -4.58 -16.02 2.79
CA ASP A 72 -4.04 -16.55 1.53
C ASP A 72 -2.99 -17.67 1.72
N ASN A 73 -3.13 -18.46 2.80
CA ASN A 73 -2.21 -19.52 3.21
C ASN A 73 -0.75 -19.05 3.41
N LYS A 74 -0.56 -17.80 3.86
CA LYS A 74 0.77 -17.25 4.16
C LYS A 74 1.05 -17.14 5.66
N LEU A 75 0.01 -17.13 6.49
CA LEU A 75 0.13 -16.98 7.95
C LEU A 75 -0.28 -18.28 8.64
N VAL A 76 0.53 -18.74 9.58
CA VAL A 76 0.19 -19.84 10.49
C VAL A 76 0.20 -19.36 11.93
N GLN A 77 -0.75 -19.83 12.74
CA GLN A 77 -0.85 -19.47 14.15
C GLN A 77 -0.15 -20.52 15.02
N ILE A 78 0.99 -20.15 15.60
CA ILE A 78 1.84 -21.09 16.37
C ILE A 78 1.51 -21.09 17.87
N SER A 79 0.86 -20.05 18.38
CA SER A 79 0.39 -19.92 19.76
C SER A 79 -0.89 -19.08 19.83
N LYS A 80 -1.42 -18.83 21.03
CA LYS A 80 -2.61 -18.00 21.24
C LYS A 80 -2.46 -16.57 20.71
N ASP A 81 -1.25 -16.04 20.71
CA ASP A 81 -0.92 -14.62 20.49
C ASP A 81 0.15 -14.41 19.40
N THR A 82 0.63 -15.47 18.76
CA THR A 82 1.75 -15.39 17.80
C THR A 82 1.39 -16.04 16.47
N VAL A 83 1.71 -15.34 15.39
CA VAL A 83 1.62 -15.83 14.01
C VAL A 83 2.99 -15.79 13.33
N VAL A 84 3.17 -16.69 12.37
CA VAL A 84 4.34 -16.75 11.50
C VAL A 84 3.90 -16.52 10.07
N LYS A 85 4.48 -15.51 9.41
CA LYS A 85 4.33 -15.27 7.98
C LYS A 85 5.46 -15.94 7.23
N PHE A 86 5.13 -16.77 6.25
CA PHE A 86 6.11 -17.31 5.32
C PHE A 86 6.42 -16.31 4.19
N CYS A 87 7.71 -16.15 3.90
CA CYS A 87 8.22 -15.26 2.87
C CYS A 87 9.11 -16.05 1.90
N HIS A 88 8.92 -15.84 0.60
CA HIS A 88 9.66 -16.60 -0.42
C HIS A 88 11.17 -16.36 -0.40
N ARG A 89 11.63 -15.11 -0.22
CA ARG A 89 13.04 -14.74 -0.26
C ARG A 89 13.45 -14.01 1.02
N TRP A 90 14.65 -14.30 1.51
CA TRP A 90 15.17 -13.69 2.75
C TRP A 90 15.33 -12.17 2.66
N ASP A 91 15.73 -11.64 1.50
CA ASP A 91 15.88 -10.19 1.30
C ASP A 91 14.55 -9.44 1.47
N ALA A 92 13.45 -10.01 0.98
CA ALA A 92 12.11 -9.49 1.20
C ALA A 92 11.69 -9.61 2.68
N THR A 93 11.97 -10.74 3.33
CA THR A 93 11.70 -10.95 4.77
C THR A 93 12.38 -9.90 5.63
N ALA A 94 13.67 -9.66 5.40
CA ALA A 94 14.46 -8.69 6.15
C ALA A 94 13.95 -7.26 5.91
N SER A 95 13.64 -6.91 4.66
CA SER A 95 13.09 -5.59 4.32
C SER A 95 11.73 -5.34 4.97
N GLU A 96 10.83 -6.34 4.97
CA GLU A 96 9.51 -6.22 5.61
C GLU A 96 9.64 -6.09 7.12
N GLY A 97 10.46 -6.93 7.77
CA GLY A 97 10.70 -6.83 9.21
C GLY A 97 11.26 -5.47 9.62
N PHE A 98 12.21 -4.93 8.86
CA PHE A 98 12.77 -3.61 9.11
C PHE A 98 11.75 -2.48 8.89
N ALA A 99 10.90 -2.58 7.86
CA ALA A 99 9.81 -1.64 7.64
C ALA A 99 8.82 -1.61 8.82
N MET A 100 8.42 -2.78 9.32
CA MET A 100 7.55 -2.87 10.50
C MET A 100 8.18 -2.24 11.74
N GLU A 101 9.46 -2.51 11.99
CA GLU A 101 10.21 -1.93 13.10
C GLU A 101 10.29 -0.40 13.00
N LEU A 102 10.59 0.11 11.81
CA LEU A 102 10.72 1.54 11.55
C LEU A 102 9.40 2.29 11.79
N VAL A 103 8.30 1.74 11.28
CA VAL A 103 6.94 2.30 11.47
C VAL A 103 6.57 2.27 12.95
N ARG A 104 6.81 1.15 13.64
CA ARG A 104 6.51 1.03 15.07
C ARG A 104 7.31 2.02 15.93
N LYS A 105 8.58 2.28 15.59
CA LYS A 105 9.44 3.20 16.36
C LYS A 105 9.14 4.68 16.12
N GLN A 106 8.73 5.04 14.90
CA GLN A 106 8.62 6.46 14.50
C GLN A 106 7.19 6.95 14.32
N THR A 107 6.19 6.08 14.47
CA THR A 107 4.78 6.43 14.30
C THR A 107 3.91 5.85 15.41
N ARG A 108 2.65 6.28 15.45
CA ARG A 108 1.60 5.71 16.30
C ARG A 108 0.66 4.80 15.49
N ILE A 109 1.09 4.35 14.32
CA ILE A 109 0.30 3.45 13.49
C ILE A 109 0.28 2.09 14.17
N PRO A 110 -0.90 1.52 14.48
CA PRO A 110 -1.02 0.16 14.97
C PRO A 110 -0.51 -0.79 13.89
N VAL A 111 0.60 -1.46 14.19
CA VAL A 111 1.23 -2.50 13.39
C VAL A 111 1.50 -3.66 14.33
N ALA A 112 1.30 -4.89 13.85
CA ALA A 112 1.67 -6.09 14.62
C ALA A 112 3.14 -5.99 15.06
N HIS A 113 3.44 -6.32 16.32
CA HIS A 113 4.81 -6.29 16.79
C HIS A 113 5.60 -7.39 16.07
N MET A 114 6.52 -6.99 15.20
CA MET A 114 7.52 -7.92 14.65
C MET A 114 8.49 -8.29 15.76
N ARG A 115 8.51 -9.57 16.12
CA ARG A 115 9.34 -10.10 17.20
C ARG A 115 10.72 -10.49 16.70
N ARG A 116 10.75 -11.25 15.61
CA ARG A 116 11.98 -11.69 14.95
C ARG A 116 11.74 -12.11 13.51
N THR A 117 12.81 -12.08 12.73
CA THR A 117 12.86 -12.67 11.39
C THR A 117 13.79 -13.90 11.41
N ILE A 118 13.31 -15.01 10.87
CA ILE A 118 14.03 -16.30 10.90
C ILE A 118 14.40 -16.70 9.48
N ARG A 119 15.69 -16.83 9.21
CA ARG A 119 16.20 -17.34 7.94
C ARG A 119 16.21 -18.86 7.98
N HIS A 120 15.55 -19.51 7.02
CA HIS A 120 15.46 -20.96 6.99
C HIS A 120 15.17 -21.45 5.57
N SER A 121 15.54 -22.69 5.25
CA SER A 121 15.24 -23.28 3.94
C SER A 121 14.00 -24.16 4.06
N HIS A 122 12.83 -23.64 3.67
CA HIS A 122 11.56 -24.37 3.68
C HIS A 122 10.93 -24.44 2.29
N ARG A 123 10.02 -25.40 2.06
CA ARG A 123 9.29 -25.51 0.79
C ARG A 123 8.45 -24.26 0.47
N SER A 124 8.03 -23.51 1.50
CA SER A 124 7.26 -22.26 1.32
C SER A 124 8.12 -21.01 1.14
N GLY A 125 9.44 -21.08 1.37
CA GLY A 125 10.33 -19.94 1.21
C GLY A 125 11.63 -19.98 2.03
N GLU A 126 12.41 -18.91 1.93
CA GLU A 126 13.72 -18.74 2.57
C GLU A 126 13.69 -17.97 3.91
N GLY A 127 12.52 -17.46 4.31
CA GLY A 127 12.40 -16.60 5.48
C GLY A 127 11.01 -16.62 6.11
N SER A 128 10.97 -16.36 7.41
CA SER A 128 9.75 -16.23 8.19
C SER A 128 9.77 -14.95 9.03
N ILE A 129 8.61 -14.33 9.21
CA ILE A 129 8.42 -13.21 10.14
C ILE A 129 7.52 -13.69 11.27
N VAL A 130 8.04 -13.64 12.49
CA VAL A 130 7.29 -13.96 13.71
C VAL A 130 6.74 -12.66 14.28
N MET A 131 5.43 -12.59 14.49
CA MET A 131 4.78 -11.37 14.95
C MET A 131 3.53 -11.65 15.77
N ASP A 132 3.04 -10.62 16.46
CA ASP A 132 1.79 -10.69 17.22
C ASP A 132 0.60 -11.04 16.33
N LEU A 133 -0.25 -11.96 16.79
CA LEU A 133 -1.61 -12.09 16.30
C LEU A 133 -2.41 -10.86 16.73
N ILE A 134 -3.19 -10.29 15.81
CA ILE A 134 -4.15 -9.22 16.13
C ILE A 134 -5.51 -9.89 16.39
N PRO A 135 -5.90 -10.14 17.66
CA PRO A 135 -7.09 -10.90 17.98
C PRO A 135 -8.36 -10.14 17.59
N ASN A 136 -9.44 -10.88 17.36
CA ASN A 136 -10.79 -10.34 17.12
C ASN A 136 -10.83 -9.26 16.02
N SER A 137 -9.95 -9.38 15.03
CA SER A 137 -9.85 -8.45 13.92
C SER A 137 -10.34 -9.07 12.62
N ARG A 138 -10.87 -8.22 11.73
CA ARG A 138 -11.30 -8.61 10.39
C ARG A 138 -10.74 -7.66 9.36
N ARG A 139 -10.49 -8.13 8.15
CA ARG A 139 -10.02 -7.27 7.06
C ARG A 139 -11.06 -6.16 6.82
N LEU A 140 -10.57 -4.95 6.55
CA LEU A 140 -11.42 -3.81 6.24
C LEU A 140 -12.30 -4.11 5.03
N LEU A 141 -11.79 -4.89 4.07
CA LEU A 141 -12.55 -5.39 2.93
C LEU A 141 -13.86 -6.07 3.36
N ASP A 142 -13.79 -6.99 4.31
CA ASP A 142 -14.93 -7.76 4.81
C ASP A 142 -15.84 -6.90 5.71
N ALA A 143 -15.24 -5.94 6.42
CA ALA A 143 -15.97 -5.04 7.31
C ALA A 143 -16.74 -3.93 6.60
N TRP A 144 -16.20 -3.42 5.49
CA TRP A 144 -16.62 -2.17 4.85
C TRP A 144 -18.10 -2.10 4.46
N PRO A 145 -18.73 -3.17 3.92
CA PRO A 145 -20.14 -3.14 3.58
C PRO A 145 -21.04 -2.84 4.79
N SER A 146 -20.65 -3.29 5.99
CA SER A 146 -21.43 -3.09 7.22
C SER A 146 -21.10 -1.79 7.99
N LEU A 147 -20.12 -1.01 7.55
CA LEU A 147 -19.79 0.26 8.18
C LEU A 147 -20.80 1.34 7.82
N SER A 148 -21.26 2.08 8.83
CA SER A 148 -22.04 3.31 8.65
C SER A 148 -21.19 4.39 7.96
N PHE A 149 -21.87 5.42 7.44
CA PHE A 149 -21.21 6.59 6.85
C PHE A 149 -20.15 7.19 7.79
N TRP A 150 -20.49 7.43 9.06
CA TRP A 150 -19.58 7.99 10.05
C TRP A 150 -18.37 7.11 10.35
N ARG A 151 -18.56 5.78 10.36
CA ARG A 151 -17.44 4.84 10.53
C ARG A 151 -16.51 4.85 9.32
N ARG A 152 -17.04 4.91 8.10
CA ARG A 152 -16.23 5.07 6.87
C ARG A 152 -15.48 6.40 6.87
N LEU A 153 -16.11 7.48 7.31
CA LEU A 153 -15.45 8.78 7.47
C LEU A 153 -14.30 8.70 8.50
N LYS A 154 -14.52 8.05 9.65
CA LYS A 154 -13.47 7.81 10.64
C LYS A 154 -12.30 7.04 10.03
N VAL A 155 -12.56 6.01 9.21
CA VAL A 155 -11.50 5.28 8.50
C VAL A 155 -10.70 6.23 7.59
N ILE A 156 -11.38 7.04 6.78
CA ILE A 156 -10.72 8.00 5.87
C ILE A 156 -9.83 8.96 6.66
N LEU A 157 -10.33 9.55 7.76
CA LEU A 157 -9.56 10.47 8.61
C LEU A 157 -8.36 9.77 9.27
N THR A 158 -8.53 8.55 9.79
CA THR A 158 -7.43 7.76 10.34
C THR A 158 -6.36 7.47 9.29
N MET A 159 -6.76 7.06 8.08
CA MET A 159 -5.81 6.79 6.99
C MET A 159 -5.03 8.04 6.58
N ARG A 160 -5.68 9.21 6.54
CA ARG A 160 -4.97 10.49 6.30
C ARG A 160 -3.90 10.75 7.35
N LEU A 161 -4.21 10.51 8.62
CA LEU A 161 -3.23 10.66 9.71
C LEU A 161 -2.10 9.62 9.61
N TYR A 162 -2.39 8.38 9.25
CA TYR A 162 -1.38 7.35 9.06
C TYR A 162 -0.44 7.71 7.90
N LEU A 163 -1.01 8.14 6.77
CA LEU A 163 -0.24 8.54 5.59
C LEU A 163 0.65 9.77 5.87
N LYS A 164 0.17 10.73 6.66
CA LYS A 164 0.99 11.85 7.16
C LYS A 164 2.12 11.39 8.08
N GLN A 165 1.92 10.34 8.88
CA GLN A 165 2.94 9.79 9.76
C GLN A 165 4.00 9.00 9.00
N ILE A 166 3.62 8.10 8.10
CA ILE A 166 4.60 7.31 7.33
C ILE A 166 5.51 8.23 6.50
N ARG A 167 4.97 9.31 5.91
CA ARG A 167 5.75 10.26 5.12
C ARG A 167 6.83 11.01 5.92
N ARG A 168 6.69 11.07 7.24
CA ARG A 168 7.65 11.74 8.13
C ARG A 168 8.76 10.82 8.61
N ILE A 169 8.64 9.51 8.36
CA ILE A 169 9.65 8.53 8.76
C ILE A 169 11.01 8.90 8.15
N GLN A 170 12.02 8.91 9.00
CA GLN A 170 13.40 9.22 8.64
C GLN A 170 14.25 7.95 8.65
N HIS A 171 15.12 7.81 7.66
CA HIS A 171 16.08 6.71 7.57
C HIS A 171 17.30 7.17 6.76
N PRO A 172 18.53 6.72 7.05
CA PRO A 172 19.72 7.12 6.30
C PRO A 172 19.61 6.88 4.78
N SER A 173 18.90 5.83 4.37
CA SER A 173 18.66 5.49 2.97
C SER A 173 17.50 6.27 2.31
N HIS A 174 17.00 7.36 2.91
CA HIS A 174 15.81 8.08 2.42
C HIS A 174 15.97 8.69 1.01
N ASN A 175 17.19 8.78 0.48
CA ASN A 175 17.47 9.25 -0.89
C ASN A 175 17.70 8.12 -1.91
N ILE A 176 17.56 6.85 -1.49
CA ILE A 176 17.73 5.68 -2.35
C ILE A 176 16.35 5.09 -2.62
N PRO A 177 15.87 5.08 -3.87
CA PRO A 177 14.57 4.51 -4.19
C PRO A 177 14.52 3.01 -3.95
N GLY A 178 13.41 2.54 -3.37
CA GLY A 178 13.13 1.12 -3.23
C GLY A 178 13.00 0.61 -1.79
N PRO A 179 13.00 -0.73 -1.62
CA PRO A 179 12.90 -1.38 -0.33
C PRO A 179 14.04 -1.03 0.62
N ILE A 180 13.76 -0.98 1.93
CA ILE A 180 14.78 -0.63 2.92
C ILE A 180 15.78 -1.76 3.10
N THR A 181 16.96 -1.56 2.54
CA THR A 181 18.06 -2.53 2.57
C THR A 181 19.40 -1.79 2.59
N SER A 182 20.49 -2.52 2.87
CA SER A 182 21.85 -1.96 2.88
C SER A 182 22.38 -1.57 1.49
N THR A 183 21.78 -2.11 0.43
CA THR A 183 22.17 -1.86 -0.96
C THR A 183 20.94 -1.69 -1.83
N PRO A 184 20.93 -0.83 -2.86
CA PRO A 184 19.77 -0.67 -3.75
C PRO A 184 19.23 -2.02 -4.28
N ARG A 185 17.91 -2.21 -4.17
CA ARG A 185 17.23 -3.45 -4.60
C ARG A 185 16.22 -3.17 -5.70
N ARG A 186 15.75 -4.25 -6.34
CA ARG A 186 14.65 -4.17 -7.29
C ARG A 186 13.38 -3.71 -6.57
N CYS A 187 12.68 -2.79 -7.21
CA CYS A 187 11.46 -2.19 -6.73
C CYS A 187 10.27 -2.97 -7.27
N HIS A 188 9.35 -3.31 -6.37
CA HIS A 188 8.08 -3.95 -6.68
C HIS A 188 6.96 -2.93 -6.48
N GLY A 189 5.89 -3.02 -7.27
CA GLY A 189 4.73 -2.15 -7.15
C GLY A 189 3.99 -2.02 -8.48
N LEU A 190 2.68 -1.77 -8.41
CA LEU A 190 1.82 -1.68 -9.60
C LEU A 190 2.20 -0.52 -10.54
N GLN A 191 2.90 0.49 -10.03
CA GLN A 191 3.46 1.61 -10.79
C GLN A 191 4.62 1.20 -11.70
N PHE A 192 5.25 0.05 -11.43
CA PHE A 192 6.30 -0.54 -12.26
C PHE A 192 5.78 -1.62 -13.21
N GLY A 193 4.51 -2.01 -13.08
CA GLY A 193 3.88 -3.09 -13.83
C GLY A 193 3.96 -4.42 -13.08
N PHE A 194 3.93 -5.53 -13.80
CA PHE A 194 4.00 -6.87 -13.19
C PHE A 194 5.42 -7.25 -12.76
N ASP A 195 6.44 -6.78 -13.48
CA ASP A 195 7.82 -7.15 -13.21
C ASP A 195 8.54 -6.13 -12.32
N PRO A 196 9.40 -6.59 -11.39
CA PRO A 196 10.23 -5.70 -10.58
C PRO A 196 11.21 -4.90 -11.46
N LYS A 197 11.43 -3.63 -11.13
CA LYS A 197 12.34 -2.72 -11.88
C LYS A 197 13.52 -2.26 -11.03
N GLY A 198 14.53 -1.67 -11.67
CA GLY A 198 15.77 -1.29 -11.00
C GLY A 198 16.74 -2.48 -10.82
N PRO A 199 17.66 -2.41 -9.83
CA PRO A 199 17.72 -1.44 -8.74
C PRO A 199 18.01 -0.01 -9.19
N PHE A 200 17.57 0.97 -8.41
CA PHE A 200 17.82 2.38 -8.67
C PHE A 200 18.77 2.94 -7.60
N PRO A 201 20.05 3.19 -7.92
CA PRO A 201 21.00 3.70 -6.94
C PRO A 201 20.75 5.16 -6.54
N THR A 202 20.01 5.92 -7.37
CA THR A 202 19.70 7.33 -7.13
C THR A 202 18.28 7.66 -7.59
N ILE A 203 17.74 8.77 -7.07
CA ILE A 203 16.48 9.36 -7.54
C ILE A 203 16.52 9.63 -9.05
N SER A 204 17.64 10.15 -9.57
CA SER A 204 17.80 10.41 -11.00
C SER A 204 17.73 9.14 -11.86
N ALA A 205 18.22 7.99 -11.35
CA ALA A 205 18.07 6.71 -12.03
C ALA A 205 16.59 6.27 -12.11
N LEU A 206 15.81 6.52 -11.05
CA LEU A 206 14.36 6.28 -11.05
C LEU A 206 13.64 7.22 -12.03
N GLU A 207 13.96 8.51 -12.03
CA GLU A 207 13.41 9.48 -12.99
C GLU A 207 13.71 9.06 -14.43
N THR A 208 14.96 8.68 -14.71
CA THR A 208 15.40 8.21 -16.03
C THR A 208 14.62 6.98 -16.47
N HIS A 209 14.29 6.07 -15.53
CA HIS A 209 13.43 4.93 -15.85
C HIS A 209 12.05 5.37 -16.36
N PHE A 210 11.36 6.27 -15.67
CA PHE A 210 10.04 6.76 -16.12
C PHE A 210 10.12 7.58 -17.41
N ARG A 211 11.21 8.32 -17.62
CA ARG A 211 11.50 8.99 -18.90
C ARG A 211 11.63 7.98 -20.04
N ASN A 212 12.33 6.87 -19.81
CA ASN A 212 12.48 5.80 -20.80
C ASN A 212 11.16 5.08 -21.07
N VAL A 213 10.31 4.87 -20.05
CA VAL A 213 8.96 4.30 -20.24
C VAL A 213 8.14 5.20 -21.17
N HIS A 214 8.17 6.52 -20.97
CA HIS A 214 7.50 7.47 -21.86
C HIS A 214 8.08 7.44 -23.27
N SER A 215 9.41 7.50 -23.41
CA SER A 215 10.06 7.41 -24.72
C SER A 215 9.73 6.13 -25.47
N ALA A 216 9.62 4.99 -24.77
CA ALA A 216 9.23 3.73 -25.35
C ALA A 216 7.77 3.76 -25.85
N ALA A 217 6.86 4.37 -25.09
CA ALA A 217 5.48 4.55 -25.52
C ALA A 217 5.37 5.48 -26.74
N THR A 218 6.11 6.59 -26.76
CA THR A 218 6.19 7.49 -27.93
C THR A 218 6.73 6.76 -29.17
N PHE A 219 7.76 5.93 -28.99
CA PHE A 219 8.30 5.11 -30.07
C PHE A 219 7.27 4.11 -30.59
N GLN A 220 6.58 3.37 -29.70
CA GLN A 220 5.51 2.44 -30.10
C GLN A 220 4.35 3.15 -30.82
N ALA A 221 4.00 4.36 -30.40
CA ALA A 221 2.99 5.17 -31.07
C ALA A 221 3.44 5.60 -32.48
N SER A 222 4.73 5.92 -32.67
CA SER A 222 5.30 6.22 -34.00
C SER A 222 5.23 5.03 -34.97
N LEU A 223 5.17 3.81 -34.43
CA LEU A 223 4.96 2.56 -35.18
C LEU A 223 3.47 2.20 -35.32
N CYS A 224 2.55 3.09 -34.93
CA CYS A 224 1.10 2.87 -34.92
C CYS A 224 0.63 1.68 -34.05
N HIS A 225 1.43 1.21 -33.09
CA HIS A 225 1.06 0.10 -32.20
C HIS A 225 0.10 0.55 -31.09
N ILE A 226 0.24 1.80 -30.63
CA ILE A 226 -0.59 2.41 -29.58
C ILE A 226 -0.92 3.86 -29.96
N ALA A 227 -1.86 4.47 -29.23
CA ALA A 227 -2.11 5.90 -29.36
C ALA A 227 -0.93 6.71 -28.81
N SER A 228 -0.61 7.84 -29.46
CA SER A 228 0.42 8.76 -28.97
C SER A 228 0.06 9.31 -27.60
N PRO A 229 0.99 9.28 -26.61
CA PRO A 229 0.81 9.98 -25.35
C PRO A 229 0.54 11.47 -25.60
N LYS A 230 -0.42 12.05 -24.86
CA LYS A 230 -0.77 13.47 -25.01
C LYS A 230 0.16 14.36 -24.21
N TYR A 231 0.62 13.86 -23.07
CA TYR A 231 1.53 14.58 -22.20
C TYR A 231 3.00 14.21 -22.49
N GLY A 232 3.90 15.17 -22.25
CA GLY A 232 5.34 14.94 -22.28
C GLY A 232 5.83 14.08 -21.11
N PRO A 233 7.15 13.87 -20.96
CA PRO A 233 7.70 13.23 -19.78
C PRO A 233 7.31 14.00 -18.51
N LEU A 234 7.22 13.29 -17.38
CA LEU A 234 6.99 13.93 -16.09
C LEU A 234 8.07 14.97 -15.78
N ASP A 235 7.65 16.08 -15.19
CA ASP A 235 8.58 17.10 -14.70
C ASP A 235 9.45 16.53 -13.58
N SER A 236 10.72 16.96 -13.51
CA SER A 236 11.67 16.47 -12.49
C SER A 236 11.20 16.75 -11.06
N SER A 237 10.31 17.73 -10.83
CA SER A 237 9.67 17.96 -9.52
C SER A 237 8.87 16.75 -9.01
N ALA A 238 8.36 15.90 -9.91
CA ALA A 238 7.68 14.65 -9.54
C ALA A 238 8.60 13.64 -8.86
N PHE A 239 9.92 13.86 -8.92
CA PHE A 239 10.96 13.05 -8.30
C PHE A 239 11.80 13.86 -7.30
N SER A 240 11.38 15.07 -6.92
CA SER A 240 12.17 15.99 -6.07
C SER A 240 12.54 15.42 -4.70
N SER A 241 11.75 14.49 -4.16
CA SER A 241 12.01 13.82 -2.90
C SER A 241 11.42 12.42 -2.88
N LEU A 242 11.92 11.60 -1.97
CA LEU A 242 11.30 10.33 -1.61
C LEU A 242 10.72 10.43 -0.20
N VAL A 243 9.62 9.73 0.01
CA VAL A 243 8.99 9.52 1.31
C VAL A 243 8.86 8.03 1.55
N PHE A 244 8.76 7.64 2.81
CA PHE A 244 8.45 6.25 3.12
C PHE A 244 6.99 5.95 2.74
N THR A 245 6.80 4.89 1.96
CA THR A 245 5.50 4.41 1.49
C THR A 245 5.32 2.95 1.89
N HIS A 246 4.07 2.53 2.07
CA HIS A 246 3.68 1.13 2.21
C HIS A 246 3.61 0.44 0.84
N ASN A 247 3.16 1.17 -0.19
CA ASN A 247 3.09 0.73 -1.59
C ASN A 247 2.17 -0.47 -1.89
N ASP A 248 1.38 -0.91 -0.92
CA ASP A 248 0.33 -1.93 -1.05
C ASP A 248 -0.77 -1.74 0.00
N LEU A 249 -1.09 -0.47 0.30
CA LEU A 249 -2.05 -0.11 1.34
C LEU A 249 -3.49 -0.25 0.82
N ASN A 250 -3.98 -1.48 0.77
CA ASN A 250 -5.31 -1.82 0.27
C ASN A 250 -6.21 -2.38 1.38
N MET A 251 -7.50 -2.60 1.08
CA MET A 251 -8.49 -3.03 2.09
C MET A 251 -8.23 -4.42 2.70
N ARG A 252 -7.43 -5.28 2.06
CA ARG A 252 -7.01 -6.57 2.65
C ARG A 252 -5.90 -6.40 3.68
N ASN A 253 -5.07 -5.36 3.51
CA ASN A 253 -3.91 -5.06 4.33
C ASN A 253 -4.23 -4.08 5.48
N ILE A 254 -5.52 -3.86 5.74
CA ILE A 254 -6.01 -3.09 6.88
C ILE A 254 -6.93 -3.99 7.68
N LEU A 255 -6.64 -4.22 8.95
CA LEU A 255 -7.51 -4.95 9.87
C LEU A 255 -8.26 -3.96 10.77
N LEU A 256 -9.55 -4.21 10.98
CA LEU A 256 -10.40 -3.48 11.92
C LEU A 256 -10.68 -4.40 13.11
N ASP A 257 -10.24 -4.00 14.29
CA ASP A 257 -10.53 -4.72 15.53
C ASP A 257 -11.88 -4.33 16.15
N GLU A 258 -12.26 -5.02 17.23
CA GLU A 258 -13.49 -4.78 17.99
C GLU A 258 -13.59 -3.37 18.60
N ASN A 259 -12.45 -2.74 18.86
CA ASN A 259 -12.34 -1.38 19.39
C ASN A 259 -12.33 -0.31 18.28
N HIS A 260 -12.55 -0.72 17.02
CA HIS A 260 -12.49 0.13 15.84
C HIS A 260 -11.12 0.79 15.61
N VAL A 261 -10.05 0.14 16.03
CA VAL A 261 -8.67 0.51 15.69
C VAL A 261 -8.33 -0.10 14.34
N LEU A 262 -7.66 0.70 13.50
CA LEU A 262 -7.14 0.25 12.22
C LEU A 262 -5.69 -0.18 12.38
N TRP A 263 -5.45 -1.46 12.12
CA TRP A 263 -4.13 -2.06 12.08
C TRP A 263 -3.66 -2.18 10.63
N VAL A 264 -2.44 -1.77 10.36
CA VAL A 264 -1.82 -1.87 9.02
C VAL A 264 -0.85 -3.04 9.00
N VAL A 265 -1.05 -3.96 8.06
CA VAL A 265 -0.29 -5.20 7.91
C VAL A 265 0.29 -5.34 6.51
N ASP A 266 1.18 -6.32 6.32
CA ASP A 266 1.82 -6.64 5.04
C ASP A 266 2.69 -5.49 4.46
N TRP A 267 3.82 -5.23 5.14
CA TRP A 267 4.77 -4.18 4.76
C TRP A 267 5.80 -4.65 3.71
N GLY A 268 5.52 -5.74 2.99
CA GLY A 268 6.46 -6.40 2.09
C GLY A 268 6.89 -5.56 0.88
N PHE A 269 6.10 -4.55 0.51
CA PHE A 269 6.41 -3.62 -0.59
C PHE A 269 6.82 -2.23 -0.11
N ALA A 270 6.99 -2.04 1.20
CA ALA A 270 7.32 -0.75 1.78
C ALA A 270 8.74 -0.31 1.43
N GLY A 271 8.95 1.00 1.32
CA GLY A 271 10.24 1.58 0.93
C GLY A 271 10.18 3.08 0.71
N PHE A 272 11.28 3.64 0.19
CA PHE A 272 11.36 5.05 -0.15
C PHE A 272 11.03 5.27 -1.61
N TYR A 273 9.97 6.04 -1.89
CA TYR A 273 9.48 6.30 -3.23
C TYR A 273 8.94 7.74 -3.35
N PRO A 274 8.80 8.28 -4.58
CA PRO A 274 8.14 9.56 -4.77
C PRO A 274 6.74 9.60 -4.13
N PRO A 275 6.27 10.74 -3.57
CA PRO A 275 5.02 10.81 -2.81
C PRO A 275 3.77 10.29 -3.55
N TRP A 276 3.75 10.41 -4.88
CA TRP A 276 2.65 9.96 -5.72
C TRP A 276 2.52 8.43 -5.80
N PHE A 277 3.56 7.67 -5.43
CA PHE A 277 3.53 6.21 -5.46
C PHE A 277 2.42 5.67 -4.57
N GLU A 278 2.29 6.14 -3.34
CA GLU A 278 1.28 5.62 -2.40
C GLU A 278 -0.14 5.82 -2.95
N TYR A 279 -0.45 7.00 -3.48
CA TYR A 279 -1.74 7.28 -4.09
C TYR A 279 -2.07 6.30 -5.23
N LEU A 280 -1.11 6.08 -6.14
CA LEU A 280 -1.30 5.16 -7.26
C LEU A 280 -1.34 3.70 -6.81
N ALA A 281 -0.56 3.29 -5.79
CA ALA A 281 -0.61 1.94 -5.24
C ALA A 281 -2.02 1.63 -4.72
N MET A 282 -2.56 2.50 -3.87
CA MET A 282 -3.90 2.37 -3.31
C MET A 282 -4.95 2.30 -4.41
N LEU A 283 -4.86 3.21 -5.41
CA LEU A 283 -5.80 3.29 -6.52
C LEU A 283 -5.77 2.04 -7.39
N TYR A 284 -4.58 1.59 -7.80
CA TYR A 284 -4.40 0.44 -8.68
C TYR A 284 -4.76 -0.87 -8.00
N ALA A 285 -4.37 -1.06 -6.73
CA ALA A 285 -4.80 -2.21 -5.95
C ALA A 285 -6.33 -2.25 -5.84
N SER A 286 -6.95 -1.12 -5.51
CA SER A 286 -8.40 -1.02 -5.41
C SER A 286 -9.14 -1.33 -6.72
N GLN A 287 -8.57 -0.99 -7.88
CA GLN A 287 -9.13 -1.29 -9.20
C GLN A 287 -8.94 -2.76 -9.56
N LYS A 288 -7.71 -3.27 -9.41
CA LYS A 288 -7.35 -4.67 -9.65
C LYS A 288 -8.25 -5.61 -8.85
N ASP A 289 -8.47 -5.28 -7.58
CA ASP A 289 -9.20 -6.11 -6.62
C ASP A 289 -10.70 -5.79 -6.56
N GLN A 290 -11.19 -4.92 -7.45
CA GLN A 290 -12.61 -4.57 -7.57
C GLN A 290 -13.26 -4.17 -6.24
N ASN A 291 -12.53 -3.40 -5.43
CA ASN A 291 -13.00 -2.98 -4.12
C ASN A 291 -14.26 -2.08 -4.25
N PRO A 292 -15.09 -1.96 -3.21
CA PRO A 292 -16.30 -1.15 -3.25
C PRO A 292 -16.06 0.26 -3.79
N GLU A 293 -16.97 0.76 -4.64
CA GLU A 293 -16.83 2.07 -5.27
C GLU A 293 -16.67 3.21 -4.24
N SER A 294 -17.33 3.08 -3.09
CA SER A 294 -17.19 4.02 -1.98
C SER A 294 -15.75 4.09 -1.43
N TRP A 295 -15.01 2.99 -1.41
CA TRP A 295 -13.58 2.99 -1.07
C TRP A 295 -12.76 3.64 -2.19
N GLN A 296 -12.95 3.21 -3.45
CA GLN A 296 -12.25 3.76 -4.62
C GLN A 296 -12.34 5.28 -4.69
N ARG A 297 -13.56 5.82 -4.55
CA ARG A 297 -13.81 7.28 -4.57
C ARG A 297 -13.18 8.01 -3.39
N SER A 298 -12.88 7.31 -2.30
CA SER A 298 -12.31 7.89 -1.08
C SER A 298 -10.78 8.00 -1.10
N ILE A 299 -10.08 7.23 -1.94
CA ILE A 299 -8.61 7.17 -1.97
C ILE A 299 -7.96 8.55 -2.19
N LYS A 300 -8.53 9.37 -3.09
CA LYS A 300 -8.06 10.75 -3.33
C LYS A 300 -8.14 11.63 -2.09
N TYR A 301 -9.03 11.33 -1.15
CA TYR A 301 -9.13 12.03 0.13
C TYR A 301 -8.19 11.46 1.19
N MET A 302 -7.56 10.30 0.97
CA MET A 302 -6.61 9.68 1.91
C MET A 302 -5.17 10.05 1.57
N ALA A 303 -4.73 9.78 0.32
CA ALA A 303 -3.31 9.72 -0.03
C ALA A 303 -2.75 10.93 -0.77
N GLU A 304 -3.47 12.07 -0.80
CA GLU A 304 -3.15 13.24 -1.64
C GLU A 304 -3.02 12.87 -3.14
N PRO A 305 -3.96 13.27 -4.00
CA PRO A 305 -4.03 12.77 -5.35
C PRO A 305 -2.95 13.39 -6.22
N ALA A 306 -2.29 12.54 -7.00
CA ALA A 306 -1.38 12.95 -8.06
C ALA A 306 -2.09 12.86 -9.42
N PHE A 307 -3.18 13.62 -9.61
CA PHE A 307 -4.05 13.50 -10.79
C PHE A 307 -3.31 13.59 -12.13
N GLY A 308 -2.32 14.50 -12.23
CA GLY A 308 -1.49 14.63 -13.44
C GLY A 308 -0.65 13.38 -13.71
N VAL A 309 -0.03 12.82 -12.66
CA VAL A 309 0.76 11.56 -12.78
C VAL A 309 -0.16 10.38 -13.08
N GLU A 310 -1.36 10.35 -12.50
CA GLU A 310 -2.36 9.32 -12.79
C GLU A 310 -2.79 9.33 -14.26
N GLU A 311 -3.12 10.50 -14.82
CA GLU A 311 -3.46 10.65 -16.24
C GLU A 311 -2.28 10.25 -17.14
N TRP A 312 -1.07 10.68 -16.79
CA TRP A 312 0.15 10.31 -17.51
C TRP A 312 0.38 8.79 -17.50
N MET A 313 0.27 8.13 -16.36
CA MET A 313 0.43 6.67 -16.24
C MET A 313 -0.64 5.92 -17.05
N LYS A 314 -1.88 6.41 -17.09
CA LYS A 314 -2.96 5.80 -17.90
C LYS A 314 -2.62 5.81 -19.38
N GLU A 315 -2.09 6.91 -19.90
CA GLU A 315 -1.70 7.03 -21.32
C GLU A 315 -0.58 6.05 -21.69
N LEU A 316 0.27 5.70 -20.72
CA LEU A 316 1.34 4.72 -20.88
C LEU A 316 0.88 3.27 -20.70
N GLY A 317 -0.42 3.03 -20.54
CA GLY A 317 -0.99 1.69 -20.43
C GLY A 317 -0.98 1.10 -19.01
N TYR A 318 -0.65 1.88 -17.98
CA TYR A 318 -0.68 1.46 -16.57
C TYR A 318 -2.06 1.63 -15.91
N GLY A 319 -3.13 1.82 -16.70
CA GLY A 319 -4.50 1.90 -16.20
C GLY A 319 -5.09 0.52 -15.89
N PHE A 320 -5.66 0.35 -14.69
CA PHE A 320 -6.32 -0.90 -14.28
C PHE A 320 -7.85 -0.88 -14.38
N TYR A 321 -8.44 0.23 -14.85
CA TYR A 321 -9.89 0.41 -15.02
C TYR A 321 -10.56 -0.65 -15.93
N ASP A 322 -9.83 -1.19 -16.91
CA ASP A 322 -10.35 -2.18 -17.88
C ASP A 322 -9.87 -3.62 -17.64
N TRP A 323 -9.18 -3.89 -16.51
CA TRP A 323 -8.74 -5.24 -16.16
C TRP A 323 -9.86 -6.30 -16.26
N PRO A 324 -11.11 -6.04 -15.81
CA PRO A 324 -12.20 -7.03 -15.93
C PRO A 324 -12.65 -7.31 -17.37
N ARG A 325 -12.39 -6.40 -18.32
CA ARG A 325 -12.72 -6.61 -19.74
C ARG A 325 -11.62 -7.38 -20.46
N ARG A 326 -10.35 -7.14 -20.12
CA ARG A 326 -9.21 -7.87 -20.68
C ARG A 326 -9.09 -9.29 -20.13
N ALA A 327 -9.25 -9.48 -18.81
CA ALA A 327 -9.17 -10.81 -18.18
C ALA A 327 -10.34 -11.74 -18.57
N ARG A 328 -11.48 -11.20 -19.03
CA ARG A 328 -12.58 -12.01 -19.58
C ARG A 328 -12.46 -12.29 -21.08
N ALA A 329 -11.64 -11.51 -21.79
CA ALA A 329 -11.40 -11.68 -23.22
C ALA A 329 -10.25 -12.66 -23.52
N ASP A 330 -9.41 -12.97 -22.53
CA ASP A 330 -8.32 -13.93 -22.66
C ASP A 330 -8.51 -15.11 -21.70
N PRO A 331 -9.22 -16.19 -22.10
CA PRO A 331 -9.40 -17.38 -21.29
C PRO A 331 -8.20 -18.33 -21.32
N LYS A 332 -7.02 -17.87 -21.76
CA LYS A 332 -5.80 -18.68 -21.82
C LYS A 332 -4.68 -18.10 -20.96
N HIS A 333 -4.86 -18.12 -19.64
CA HIS A 333 -3.76 -18.38 -18.69
C HIS A 333 -4.30 -18.92 -17.37
#